data_AF-A0A7S0A350-F1
#
_entry.id   AF-A0A7S0A350-F1
#
_cell.length_a   1.000
_cell.length_b   1.000
_cell.length_c   1.000
_cell.angle_alpha   90.00
_cell.angle_beta   90.00
_cell.angle_gamma   90.00
#
_symmetry.space_group_name_H-M   'P 1'
#
loop_
_entity.id
_entity.type
_entity.pdbx_description
1 polymer ?
#
loop_
_entity_poly.entity_id
_entity_poly.type
_entity_poly.pdbx_seq_one_letter_code
_entity_poly.pdbx_strand_id
1 'polypeptide(L)'
;IQGTHAICMAYRKEGWEALGHGFEEVGEDMKSHYYGKRGAQWMRLQHIASGRTMLFVNHHGPLEVNSGGECGGASVANNLAKLMHTHGQPGDIIILVGDFNANSASLTVQEMWSRLVLLHSGDSFGGVDNIFGNMDTSSVVSKHTLGSGGSDHDAIAAVVRVNGMGRGKMSRGLPPRGRNPESIDSTEALSNNPPGDDWQHFWCGLLEADLDYAVPAGGWSATVDHQPRLGDAHDVATPQRCCRLCQREAKCKSWTWADDGPQCRMHGAPPAEKVKTPGFISGLPAAQAAAEASAATVNAISSLVASPVGTGVTTVAHTARSAPSAAACSMAPKCAALRLTGECCPNAAGVRLGCCP
;
A
#
# COMPACT_ATOMS: atom_id res chain seq x y z
N ILE A 1 -14.51 5.87 13.47
CA ILE A 1 -15.25 6.39 12.33
C ILE A 1 -15.40 5.22 11.37
N GLN A 2 -16.61 4.78 11.06
CA GLN A 2 -16.81 3.67 10.10
C GLN A 2 -16.44 4.12 8.69
N GLY A 3 -15.65 3.31 8.00
CA GLY A 3 -15.37 3.45 6.58
C GLY A 3 -16.15 2.43 5.75
N THR A 4 -16.09 2.59 4.44
CA THR A 4 -16.47 1.55 3.46
C THR A 4 -15.24 0.68 3.13
N HIS A 5 -15.41 -0.45 2.44
CA HIS A 5 -14.31 -1.33 2.00
C HIS A 5 -13.39 -1.84 3.13
N ALA A 6 -13.98 -2.36 4.21
CA ALA A 6 -13.25 -3.05 5.27
C ALA A 6 -12.20 -2.19 6.03
N ILE A 7 -12.32 -0.86 6.01
CA ILE A 7 -11.46 0.03 6.81
C ILE A 7 -12.21 0.73 7.93
N CYS A 8 -11.49 0.98 9.02
CA CYS A 8 -11.99 1.76 10.14
C CYS A 8 -10.87 2.52 10.83
N MET A 9 -11.21 3.64 11.46
CA MET A 9 -10.26 4.44 12.24
C MET A 9 -10.83 4.81 13.61
N ALA A 10 -9.99 4.85 14.62
CA ALA A 10 -10.35 5.31 15.96
C ALA A 10 -9.30 6.29 16.48
N TYR A 11 -9.73 7.21 17.35
CA TYR A 11 -8.84 8.17 18.01
C TYR A 11 -9.29 8.43 19.45
N ARG A 12 -8.38 8.93 20.30
CA ARG A 12 -8.65 9.26 21.70
C ARG A 12 -9.21 10.67 21.82
N LYS A 13 -10.50 10.81 22.20
CA LYS A 13 -11.20 12.12 22.30
C LYS A 13 -10.63 13.07 23.35
N GLU A 14 -9.97 12.54 24.38
CA GLU A 14 -9.37 13.35 25.45
C GLU A 14 -8.14 14.15 24.98
N GLY A 15 -7.45 13.68 23.94
CA GLY A 15 -6.25 14.32 23.40
C GLY A 15 -6.47 14.95 22.04
N TRP A 16 -7.57 14.63 21.36
CA TRP A 16 -7.80 15.01 19.97
C TRP A 16 -9.24 15.43 19.71
N GLU A 17 -9.37 16.54 18.99
CA GLU A 17 -10.62 17.04 18.43
C GLU A 17 -10.66 16.72 16.93
N ALA A 18 -11.79 16.23 16.42
CA ALA A 18 -11.95 15.96 15.00
C ALA A 18 -12.42 17.22 14.25
N LEU A 19 -11.61 17.68 13.31
CA LEU A 19 -11.90 18.82 12.43
C LEU A 19 -12.65 18.40 11.16
N GLY A 20 -12.42 17.18 10.69
CA GLY A 20 -13.02 16.66 9.46
C GLY A 20 -12.78 15.16 9.31
N HIS A 21 -13.55 14.53 8.44
CA HIS A 21 -13.34 13.14 8.02
C HIS A 21 -14.10 12.85 6.73
N GLY A 22 -13.71 11.80 6.05
CA GLY A 22 -14.39 11.31 4.86
C GLY A 22 -13.77 10.02 4.35
N PHE A 23 -14.14 9.69 3.12
CA PHE A 23 -13.74 8.49 2.42
C PHE A 23 -13.65 8.78 0.92
N GLU A 24 -12.71 8.15 0.23
CA GLU A 24 -12.65 8.13 -1.24
C GLU A 24 -12.23 6.75 -1.75
N GLU A 25 -12.76 6.37 -2.91
CA GLU A 25 -12.26 5.25 -3.69
C GLU A 25 -10.94 5.66 -4.37
N VAL A 26 -9.90 4.84 -4.23
CA VAL A 26 -8.55 5.13 -4.73
C VAL A 26 -8.01 4.06 -5.67
N GLY A 27 -8.71 2.93 -5.80
CA GLY A 27 -8.36 1.85 -6.69
C GLY A 27 -9.50 0.85 -6.86
N GLU A 28 -9.26 -0.20 -7.64
CA GLU A 28 -10.21 -1.26 -7.93
C GLU A 28 -9.44 -2.54 -8.21
N ASP A 29 -9.92 -3.68 -7.73
CA ASP A 29 -9.22 -4.96 -7.91
C ASP A 29 -9.03 -5.31 -9.38
N MET A 30 -8.03 -6.16 -9.68
CA MET A 30 -7.88 -6.70 -11.03
C MET A 30 -9.04 -7.65 -11.36
N LYS A 31 -9.39 -7.75 -12.64
CA LYS A 31 -10.46 -8.63 -13.14
C LYS A 31 -10.22 -10.11 -12.78
N SER A 32 -8.96 -10.54 -12.76
CA SER A 32 -8.54 -11.90 -12.37
C SER A 32 -8.86 -12.25 -10.92
N HIS A 33 -9.08 -11.26 -10.05
CA HIS A 33 -9.37 -11.46 -8.63
C HIS A 33 -10.24 -10.30 -8.08
N TYR A 34 -11.43 -10.15 -8.67
CA TYR A 34 -12.28 -8.98 -8.43
C TYR A 34 -13.21 -9.14 -7.22
N TYR A 35 -13.08 -8.24 -6.24
CA TYR A 35 -14.01 -8.10 -5.12
C TYR A 35 -14.57 -6.67 -4.99
N GLY A 36 -14.19 -5.79 -5.92
CA GLY A 36 -14.75 -4.45 -6.05
C GLY A 36 -13.72 -3.35 -5.91
N LYS A 37 -14.26 -2.17 -5.63
CA LYS A 37 -13.45 -0.96 -5.44
C LYS A 37 -12.76 -0.95 -4.08
N ARG A 38 -11.70 -0.16 -4.01
CA ARG A 38 -10.78 -0.03 -2.88
C ARG A 38 -10.62 1.42 -2.50
N GLY A 39 -10.41 1.67 -1.22
CA GLY A 39 -10.58 3.02 -0.72
C GLY A 39 -9.61 3.41 0.38
N ALA A 40 -9.69 4.68 0.72
CA ALA A 40 -8.99 5.26 1.82
C ALA A 40 -9.94 6.15 2.63
N GLN A 41 -9.88 5.98 3.95
CA GLN A 41 -10.60 6.79 4.91
C GLN A 41 -9.64 7.83 5.47
N TRP A 42 -10.10 9.05 5.67
CA TRP A 42 -9.28 10.11 6.27
C TRP A 42 -10.00 10.79 7.43
N MET A 43 -9.22 11.27 8.38
CA MET A 43 -9.66 12.16 9.44
C MET A 43 -8.61 13.24 9.66
N ARG A 44 -9.08 14.48 9.77
CA ARG A 44 -8.24 15.60 10.20
C ARG A 44 -8.51 15.88 11.66
N LEU A 45 -7.47 15.80 12.49
CA LEU A 45 -7.56 15.91 13.94
C LEU A 45 -6.68 17.08 14.43
N GLN A 46 -7.11 17.76 15.49
CA GLN A 46 -6.30 18.71 16.25
C GLN A 46 -5.94 18.13 17.61
N HIS A 47 -4.66 18.11 17.95
CA HIS A 47 -4.20 17.73 19.28
C HIS A 47 -4.53 18.86 20.27
N ILE A 48 -5.32 18.56 21.28
CA ILE A 48 -5.90 19.57 22.18
C ILE A 48 -4.80 20.34 22.93
N ALA A 49 -3.81 19.64 23.48
CA ALA A 49 -2.79 20.27 24.32
C ALA A 49 -1.78 21.13 23.55
N SER A 50 -1.52 20.83 22.27
CA SER A 50 -0.50 21.55 21.47
C SER A 50 -1.09 22.40 20.35
N GLY A 51 -2.39 22.29 20.08
CA GLY A 51 -3.07 22.93 18.94
C GLY A 51 -2.64 22.43 17.56
N ARG A 52 -1.72 21.45 17.47
CA ARG A 52 -1.19 20.94 16.20
C ARG A 52 -2.21 20.07 15.49
N THR A 53 -2.20 20.12 14.16
CA THR A 53 -3.12 19.37 13.32
C THR A 53 -2.45 18.19 12.63
N MET A 54 -3.21 17.11 12.46
CA MET A 54 -2.80 15.88 11.78
C MET A 54 -3.87 15.48 10.77
N LEU A 55 -3.45 15.13 9.57
CA LEU A 55 -4.24 14.32 8.65
C LEU A 55 -3.81 12.86 8.82
N PHE A 56 -4.76 12.03 9.25
CA PHE A 56 -4.58 10.59 9.40
C PHE A 56 -5.41 9.87 8.34
N VAL A 57 -4.76 9.03 7.55
CA VAL A 57 -5.37 8.28 6.44
C VAL A 57 -5.17 6.78 6.67
N ASN A 58 -6.23 5.99 6.51
CA ASN A 58 -6.18 4.53 6.54
C ASN A 58 -6.63 3.99 5.17
N HIS A 59 -5.84 3.10 4.57
CA HIS A 59 -6.06 2.55 3.24
C HIS A 59 -6.14 1.02 3.29
N HIS A 60 -7.03 0.45 2.47
CA HIS A 60 -7.01 -0.96 2.14
C HIS A 60 -6.90 -1.13 0.62
N GLY A 61 -5.77 -1.67 0.17
CA GLY A 61 -5.42 -1.72 -1.25
C GLY A 61 -6.09 -2.84 -2.04
N PRO A 62 -5.87 -2.87 -3.37
CA PRO A 62 -6.29 -3.97 -4.25
C PRO A 62 -5.70 -5.32 -3.84
N LEU A 63 -6.53 -6.37 -3.82
CA LEU A 63 -6.20 -7.63 -3.14
C LEU A 63 -5.08 -8.44 -3.78
N GLU A 64 -4.88 -8.32 -5.10
CA GLU A 64 -3.72 -8.96 -5.70
C GLU A 64 -2.46 -8.24 -5.27
N VAL A 65 -1.72 -8.87 -4.37
CA VAL A 65 -0.52 -8.30 -3.77
C VAL A 65 0.41 -7.75 -4.85
N ASN A 66 0.84 -6.50 -4.69
CA ASN A 66 1.73 -5.76 -5.57
C ASN A 66 1.18 -5.38 -6.96
N SER A 67 -0.11 -5.61 -7.25
CA SER A 67 -0.73 -5.19 -8.51
C SER A 67 -1.07 -3.69 -8.55
N GLY A 68 -1.62 -3.19 -7.44
CA GLY A 68 -2.34 -1.92 -7.44
C GLY A 68 -3.62 -1.93 -8.29
N GLY A 69 -4.13 -3.11 -8.61
CA GLY A 69 -5.45 -3.26 -9.23
C GLY A 69 -5.50 -2.95 -10.72
N GLU A 70 -6.70 -2.74 -11.25
CA GLU A 70 -6.95 -2.56 -12.69
C GLU A 70 -6.15 -1.39 -13.30
N CYS A 71 -5.94 -0.32 -12.54
CA CYS A 71 -5.18 0.85 -13.01
C CYS A 71 -3.70 0.86 -12.60
N GLY A 72 -3.24 -0.19 -11.91
CA GLY A 72 -1.86 -0.33 -11.44
C GLY A 72 -1.48 0.52 -10.23
N GLY A 73 -0.36 0.13 -9.58
CA GLY A 73 0.07 0.71 -8.30
C GLY A 73 0.38 2.21 -8.32
N ALA A 74 0.93 2.73 -9.41
CA ALA A 74 1.20 4.16 -9.54
C ALA A 74 -0.11 4.99 -9.54
N SER A 75 -1.20 4.46 -10.08
CA SER A 75 -2.50 5.14 -10.05
C SER A 75 -3.04 5.23 -8.61
N VAL A 76 -2.99 4.12 -7.87
CA VAL A 76 -3.39 4.08 -6.45
C VAL A 76 -2.58 5.07 -5.61
N ALA A 77 -1.26 5.08 -5.75
CA ALA A 77 -0.39 6.00 -5.04
C ALA A 77 -0.70 7.47 -5.36
N ASN A 78 -0.98 7.80 -6.63
CA ASN A 78 -1.37 9.15 -7.04
C ASN A 78 -2.73 9.56 -6.47
N ASN A 79 -3.70 8.64 -6.43
CA ASN A 79 -5.01 8.90 -5.82
C ASN A 79 -4.90 9.13 -4.31
N LEU A 80 -4.09 8.34 -3.60
CA LEU A 80 -3.77 8.56 -2.18
C LEU A 80 -3.10 9.93 -1.97
N ALA A 81 -2.14 10.29 -2.82
CA ALA A 81 -1.49 11.60 -2.76
C ALA A 81 -2.48 12.76 -3.00
N LYS A 82 -3.41 12.60 -3.95
CA LYS A 82 -4.47 13.56 -4.23
C LYS A 82 -5.43 13.71 -3.04
N LEU A 83 -5.83 12.61 -2.42
CA LEU A 83 -6.68 12.61 -1.23
C LEU A 83 -6.00 13.38 -0.10
N MET A 84 -4.73 13.07 0.19
CA MET A 84 -3.97 13.77 1.21
C MET A 84 -3.81 15.26 0.91
N HIS A 85 -3.62 15.61 -0.36
CA HIS A 85 -3.54 17.00 -0.80
C HIS A 85 -4.88 17.73 -0.62
N THR A 86 -5.99 17.07 -0.94
CA THR A 86 -7.35 17.65 -0.89
C THR A 86 -7.80 17.92 0.54
N HIS A 87 -7.52 16.99 1.46
CA HIS A 87 -8.05 17.05 2.83
C HIS A 87 -7.03 17.51 3.88
N GLY A 88 -5.75 17.59 3.51
CA GLY A 88 -4.69 18.15 4.34
C GLY A 88 -4.59 19.66 4.21
N GLN A 89 -3.94 20.29 5.18
CA GLN A 89 -3.57 21.70 5.16
C GLN A 89 -2.06 21.87 5.32
N PRO A 90 -1.46 22.95 4.79
CA PRO A 90 -0.06 23.26 5.06
C PRO A 90 0.24 23.27 6.56
N GLY A 91 1.27 22.52 6.97
CA GLY A 91 1.65 22.38 8.38
C GLY A 91 1.03 21.18 9.10
N ASP A 92 0.08 20.47 8.48
CA ASP A 92 -0.43 19.22 9.02
C ASP A 92 0.67 18.16 9.08
N ILE A 93 0.66 17.40 10.17
CA ILE A 93 1.35 16.11 10.24
C ILE A 93 0.55 15.13 9.37
N ILE A 94 1.21 14.38 8.51
CA ILE A 94 0.54 13.37 7.68
C ILE A 94 0.98 12.00 8.17
N ILE A 95 0.01 11.15 8.46
CA ILE A 95 0.18 9.73 8.74
C ILE A 95 -0.74 8.96 7.79
N LEU A 96 -0.17 8.06 7.01
CA LEU A 96 -0.91 7.16 6.11
C LEU A 96 -0.60 5.72 6.55
N VAL A 97 -1.63 4.94 6.85
CA VAL A 97 -1.51 3.57 7.33
C VAL A 97 -2.40 2.62 6.55
N GLY A 98 -2.19 1.32 6.76
CA GLY A 98 -3.17 0.28 6.45
C GLY A 98 -2.53 -0.93 5.78
N ASP A 99 -3.40 -1.85 5.35
CA ASP A 99 -3.01 -2.98 4.50
C ASP A 99 -3.04 -2.51 3.04
N PHE A 100 -1.88 -2.27 2.47
CA PHE A 100 -1.80 -1.80 1.10
C PHE A 100 -2.02 -2.92 0.08
N ASN A 101 -1.99 -4.20 0.52
CA ASN A 101 -1.74 -5.34 -0.35
C ASN A 101 -0.59 -5.04 -1.32
N ALA A 102 0.42 -4.32 -0.82
CA ALA A 102 1.52 -3.83 -1.62
C ALA A 102 2.72 -3.66 -0.70
N ASN A 103 3.78 -4.40 -0.99
CA ASN A 103 5.06 -4.29 -0.31
C ASN A 103 6.03 -3.45 -1.16
N SER A 104 7.28 -3.39 -0.71
CA SER A 104 8.36 -2.62 -1.31
C SER A 104 8.69 -2.94 -2.77
N ALA A 105 8.30 -4.12 -3.26
CA ALA A 105 8.45 -4.50 -4.66
C ALA A 105 7.38 -3.84 -5.55
N SER A 106 6.26 -3.39 -4.99
CA SER A 106 5.17 -2.76 -5.74
C SER A 106 5.48 -1.33 -6.20
N LEU A 107 4.85 -0.95 -7.31
CA LEU A 107 4.83 0.45 -7.73
C LEU A 107 4.05 1.34 -6.76
N THR A 108 3.02 0.84 -6.08
CA THR A 108 2.26 1.61 -5.09
C THR A 108 3.18 2.16 -4.00
N VAL A 109 3.96 1.28 -3.37
CA VAL A 109 4.85 1.64 -2.26
C VAL A 109 6.04 2.48 -2.76
N GLN A 110 6.62 2.12 -3.91
CA GLN A 110 7.73 2.87 -4.50
C GLN A 110 7.36 4.32 -4.84
N GLU A 111 6.16 4.53 -5.37
CA GLU A 111 5.63 5.88 -5.65
C GLU A 111 5.33 6.64 -4.37
N MET A 112 4.82 5.96 -3.33
CA MET A 112 4.58 6.58 -2.03
C MET A 112 5.88 7.00 -1.33
N TRP A 113 6.99 6.26 -1.44
CA TRP A 113 8.29 6.69 -0.88
C TRP A 113 8.86 7.96 -1.50
N SER A 114 8.50 8.28 -2.74
CA SER A 114 8.90 9.54 -3.36
C SER A 114 8.22 10.77 -2.72
N ARG A 115 7.25 10.54 -1.81
CA ARG A 115 6.37 11.56 -1.23
C ARG A 115 6.39 11.54 0.29
N LEU A 116 6.42 10.35 0.89
CA LEU A 116 6.37 10.11 2.32
C LEU A 116 7.52 9.19 2.76
N VAL A 117 7.87 9.27 4.03
CA VAL A 117 8.83 8.38 4.67
C VAL A 117 8.10 7.15 5.20
N LEU A 118 8.59 5.95 4.89
CA LEU A 118 8.11 4.72 5.52
C LEU A 118 8.67 4.64 6.94
N LEU A 119 7.78 4.70 7.92
CA LEU A 119 8.08 4.73 9.36
C LEU A 119 8.11 3.33 9.96
N HIS A 120 7.30 2.41 9.42
CA HIS A 120 7.25 1.00 9.80
C HIS A 120 6.52 0.21 8.72
N SER A 121 6.93 -1.04 8.50
CA SER A 121 6.20 -2.03 7.73
C SER A 121 6.07 -3.31 8.57
N GLY A 122 4.99 -4.06 8.39
CA GLY A 122 4.81 -5.38 8.98
C GLY A 122 5.61 -6.47 8.25
N ASP A 123 5.39 -7.72 8.65
CA ASP A 123 6.10 -8.88 8.09
C ASP A 123 5.23 -9.69 7.12
N SER A 124 3.90 -9.63 7.27
CA SER A 124 2.94 -10.34 6.42
C SER A 124 3.12 -10.01 4.95
N PHE A 125 3.15 -11.06 4.11
CA PHE A 125 3.26 -10.98 2.65
C PHE A 125 4.41 -10.10 2.15
N GLY A 126 5.56 -10.13 2.83
CA GLY A 126 6.73 -9.32 2.48
C GLY A 126 6.63 -7.85 2.92
N GLY A 127 5.67 -7.51 3.79
CA GLY A 127 5.49 -6.18 4.36
C GLY A 127 4.42 -5.34 3.66
N VAL A 128 3.20 -5.88 3.52
CA VAL A 128 2.08 -5.17 2.88
C VAL A 128 1.38 -4.17 3.81
N ASP A 129 1.47 -4.37 5.12
CA ASP A 129 1.01 -3.41 6.12
C ASP A 129 2.04 -2.30 6.32
N ASN A 130 1.67 -1.07 6.01
CA ASN A 130 2.63 0.03 5.98
C ASN A 130 2.16 1.23 6.81
N ILE A 131 3.11 1.89 7.48
CA ILE A 131 2.94 3.17 8.16
C ILE A 131 3.88 4.18 7.50
N PHE A 132 3.31 5.13 6.78
CA PHE A 132 4.02 6.26 6.18
C PHE A 132 3.75 7.55 6.96
N GLY A 133 4.69 8.50 6.88
CA GLY A 133 4.45 9.87 7.33
C GLY A 133 5.34 10.90 6.65
N ASN A 134 5.04 12.18 6.88
CA ASN A 134 5.81 13.30 6.30
C ASN A 134 6.98 13.78 7.19
N MET A 135 7.39 12.96 8.15
CA MET A 135 8.43 13.24 9.15
C MET A 135 9.66 12.35 8.90
N ASP A 136 10.83 12.77 9.39
CA ASP A 136 12.06 11.98 9.29
C ASP A 136 11.99 10.73 10.20
N THR A 137 12.72 9.66 9.86
CA THR A 137 12.70 8.41 10.64
C THR A 137 13.26 8.59 12.05
N SER A 138 14.11 9.59 12.30
CA SER A 138 14.52 10.02 13.63
C SER A 138 13.36 10.48 14.54
N SER A 139 12.18 10.75 13.96
CA SER A 139 10.96 11.04 14.71
C SER A 139 10.34 9.77 15.31
N VAL A 140 10.63 8.58 14.78
CA VAL A 140 10.11 7.32 15.29
C VAL A 140 10.78 7.01 16.64
N VAL A 141 9.98 6.95 17.70
CA VAL A 141 10.43 6.63 19.07
C VAL A 141 10.49 5.12 19.27
N SER A 142 9.47 4.41 18.79
CA SER A 142 9.42 2.96 18.83
C SER A 142 8.51 2.41 17.73
N LYS A 143 8.74 1.15 17.37
CA LYS A 143 7.97 0.37 16.40
C LYS A 143 7.81 -1.05 16.96
N HIS A 144 6.63 -1.64 16.79
CA HIS A 144 6.29 -2.95 17.35
C HIS A 144 5.36 -3.72 16.43
N THR A 145 5.68 -4.98 16.19
CA THR A 145 4.74 -6.00 15.73
C THR A 145 4.06 -6.59 16.96
N LEU A 146 2.74 -6.41 17.08
CA LEU A 146 1.93 -6.77 18.25
C LEU A 146 1.35 -8.19 18.15
N GLY A 147 1.61 -8.88 17.05
CA GLY A 147 1.09 -10.21 16.72
C GLY A 147 -0.29 -10.16 16.04
N SER A 148 -0.73 -11.32 15.57
CA SER A 148 -1.89 -11.41 14.67
C SER A 148 -3.24 -11.31 15.36
N GLY A 149 -3.33 -11.69 16.63
CA GLY A 149 -4.59 -11.70 17.36
C GLY A 149 -5.68 -12.57 16.69
N GLY A 150 -5.29 -13.55 15.87
CA GLY A 150 -6.19 -14.41 15.09
C GLY A 150 -6.49 -13.94 13.66
N SER A 151 -5.80 -12.89 13.20
CA SER A 151 -5.73 -12.47 11.80
C SER A 151 -4.63 -13.24 11.05
N ASP A 152 -4.64 -13.20 9.73
CA ASP A 152 -3.54 -13.58 8.84
C ASP A 152 -2.47 -12.46 8.69
N HIS A 153 -2.80 -11.27 9.17
CA HIS A 153 -1.87 -10.14 9.31
C HIS A 153 -1.53 -9.86 10.77
N ASP A 154 -0.27 -9.50 11.05
CA ASP A 154 0.11 -8.96 12.35
C ASP A 154 -0.34 -7.52 12.53
N ALA A 155 -0.85 -7.18 13.73
CA ALA A 155 -1.10 -5.79 14.06
C ALA A 155 0.24 -5.06 14.28
N ILE A 156 0.46 -3.95 13.58
CA ILE A 156 1.68 -3.13 13.72
C ILE A 156 1.40 -1.81 14.43
N ALA A 157 2.40 -1.31 15.16
CA ALA A 157 2.31 -0.05 15.89
C ALA A 157 3.59 0.76 15.80
N ALA A 158 3.45 2.08 15.74
CA ALA A 158 4.55 3.02 15.83
C ALA A 158 4.22 4.16 16.80
N VAL A 159 5.19 4.56 17.61
CA VAL A 159 5.14 5.78 18.42
C VAL A 159 6.03 6.81 17.74
N VAL A 160 5.46 7.95 17.34
CA VAL A 160 6.20 9.00 16.64
C VAL A 160 6.20 10.27 17.46
N ARG A 161 7.40 10.82 17.69
CA ARG A 161 7.60 12.11 18.33
C ARG A 161 7.47 13.20 17.28
N VAL A 162 6.52 14.08 17.49
CA VAL A 162 6.34 15.22 16.59
C VAL A 162 7.03 16.45 17.18
N ASN A 163 8.32 16.61 16.89
CA ASN A 163 9.07 17.82 17.24
C ASN A 163 8.59 19.03 16.39
N GLY A 164 8.85 20.25 16.87
CA GLY A 164 8.35 21.51 16.30
C GLY A 164 8.51 21.61 14.78
N MET A 165 7.45 22.08 14.11
CA MET A 165 7.24 22.19 12.65
C MET A 165 7.66 20.95 11.85
N GLY A 166 6.67 20.23 11.31
CA GLY A 166 6.95 19.35 10.16
C GLY A 166 7.66 20.19 9.10
N ARG A 167 8.91 19.85 8.78
CA ARG A 167 9.64 20.52 7.71
C ARG A 167 8.89 20.23 6.42
N GLY A 168 8.18 21.22 5.89
CA GLY A 168 7.55 21.16 4.58
C GLY A 168 6.19 21.83 4.54
N LYS A 169 6.16 23.07 4.03
CA LYS A 169 4.98 23.56 3.33
C LYS A 169 4.64 22.51 2.25
N MET A 170 3.40 22.02 2.21
CA MET A 170 2.91 21.35 1.00
C MET A 170 2.86 22.41 -0.10
N SER A 171 3.96 22.57 -0.86
CA SER A 171 3.92 23.30 -2.13
C SER A 171 2.98 22.56 -3.07
N ARG A 172 2.27 23.30 -3.93
CA ARG A 172 1.36 22.77 -4.96
C ARG A 172 2.01 21.60 -5.70
N GLY A 173 1.37 20.42 -5.58
CA GLY A 173 1.96 19.14 -6.00
C GLY A 173 3.16 18.83 -5.11
N LEU A 174 3.15 17.70 -4.39
CA LEU A 174 4.38 17.22 -3.76
C LEU A 174 5.43 17.07 -4.89
N PRO A 175 6.46 17.92 -5.01
CA PRO A 175 7.57 17.56 -5.87
C PRO A 175 8.15 16.27 -5.27
N PRO A 176 8.68 15.35 -6.08
CA PRO A 176 9.39 14.20 -5.56
C PRO A 176 10.41 14.70 -4.52
N ARG A 177 10.17 14.39 -3.24
CA ARG A 177 11.30 14.29 -2.32
C ARG A 177 11.98 13.06 -2.87
N GLY A 178 13.10 13.21 -3.57
CA GLY A 178 13.79 12.00 -3.94
C GLY A 178 14.09 11.18 -2.68
N ARG A 179 14.24 9.89 -2.90
CA ARG A 179 14.08 8.89 -1.83
C ARG A 179 15.04 9.19 -0.68
N ASN A 180 14.50 9.29 0.53
CA ASN A 180 15.28 9.54 1.73
C ASN A 180 16.10 8.27 2.04
N PRO A 181 17.45 8.31 2.07
CA PRO A 181 18.28 7.15 2.43
C PRO A 181 18.03 6.65 3.87
N GLU A 182 17.30 7.40 4.70
CA GLU A 182 16.91 7.00 6.05
C GLU A 182 15.53 6.32 6.13
N SER A 183 14.77 6.15 5.03
CA SER A 183 13.62 5.25 5.06
C SER A 183 14.14 3.86 5.44
N ILE A 184 13.49 3.19 6.40
CA ILE A 184 13.78 1.78 6.72
C ILE A 184 14.04 1.04 5.42
N ASP A 185 15.12 0.25 5.38
CA ASP A 185 15.42 -0.62 4.25
C ASP A 185 14.21 -1.52 4.04
N SER A 186 13.29 -1.05 3.24
CA SER A 186 12.02 -1.70 2.99
C SER A 186 12.23 -2.97 2.16
N THR A 187 13.42 -3.14 1.60
CA THR A 187 13.85 -4.39 0.97
C THR A 187 14.32 -5.41 2.01
N GLU A 188 14.58 -5.00 3.26
CA GLU A 188 14.80 -5.90 4.40
C GLU A 188 13.55 -6.76 4.64
N ALA A 189 12.34 -6.17 4.58
CA ALA A 189 11.09 -6.93 4.70
C ALA A 189 10.91 -7.96 3.57
N LEU A 190 11.34 -7.65 2.34
CA LEU A 190 11.33 -8.61 1.22
C LEU A 190 12.31 -9.76 1.46
N SER A 191 13.45 -9.46 2.07
CA SER A 191 14.54 -10.41 2.31
C SER A 191 14.20 -11.35 3.48
N ASN A 192 13.56 -10.81 4.52
CA ASN A 192 13.21 -11.56 5.73
C ASN A 192 11.95 -12.42 5.53
N ASN A 193 11.03 -12.00 4.67
CA ASN A 193 9.76 -12.69 4.42
C ASN A 193 9.58 -12.98 2.93
N PRO A 194 10.43 -13.84 2.32
CA PRO A 194 10.28 -14.22 0.92
C PRO A 194 8.93 -14.91 0.69
N PRO A 195 8.40 -14.90 -0.55
CA PRO A 195 7.14 -15.55 -0.84
C PRO A 195 7.25 -17.05 -0.60
N GLY A 196 6.29 -17.58 0.16
CA GLY A 196 6.13 -19.02 0.31
C GLY A 196 5.65 -19.65 -1.00
N ASP A 197 5.75 -20.98 -1.08
CA ASP A 197 5.15 -21.71 -2.19
C ASP A 197 3.70 -22.11 -1.87
N ASP A 198 3.30 -22.18 -0.61
CA ASP A 198 1.91 -22.42 -0.22
C ASP A 198 1.06 -21.15 -0.37
N TRP A 199 -0.23 -21.32 -0.70
CA TRP A 199 -1.14 -20.19 -0.94
C TRP A 199 -1.38 -19.29 0.28
N GLN A 200 -1.03 -19.72 1.50
CA GLN A 200 -1.20 -18.89 2.69
C GLN A 200 -0.07 -17.86 2.84
N HIS A 201 1.11 -18.12 2.28
CA HIS A 201 2.27 -17.23 2.35
C HIS A 201 2.76 -16.78 0.96
N PHE A 202 2.07 -17.21 -0.09
CA PHE A 202 2.40 -16.88 -1.46
C PHE A 202 2.01 -15.45 -1.81
N TRP A 203 2.94 -14.75 -2.47
CA TRP A 203 2.69 -13.47 -3.11
C TRP A 203 3.61 -13.31 -4.32
N CYS A 204 3.28 -12.37 -5.20
CA CYS A 204 4.03 -12.10 -6.42
C CYS A 204 4.85 -10.80 -6.29
N GLY A 205 6.01 -10.75 -6.94
CA GLY A 205 6.92 -9.61 -6.85
C GLY A 205 6.31 -8.29 -7.35
N LEU A 206 6.03 -8.23 -8.64
CA LEU A 206 5.31 -7.12 -9.27
C LEU A 206 4.25 -7.71 -10.20
N LEU A 207 3.06 -7.10 -10.24
CA LEU A 207 2.04 -7.40 -11.25
C LEU A 207 1.56 -6.10 -11.87
N GLU A 208 1.31 -6.13 -13.17
CA GLU A 208 0.78 -5.01 -13.91
C GLU A 208 -0.31 -5.49 -14.86
N ALA A 209 -1.50 -4.91 -14.73
CA ALA A 209 -2.65 -5.19 -15.58
C ALA A 209 -2.49 -4.57 -16.97
N ASP A 210 -3.10 -5.21 -17.96
CA ASP A 210 -3.18 -4.80 -19.37
C ASP A 210 -1.81 -4.50 -20.01
N LEU A 211 -0.79 -5.27 -19.64
CA LEU A 211 0.57 -5.16 -20.18
C LEU A 211 1.08 -6.49 -20.71
N ASP A 212 1.74 -6.44 -21.86
CA ASP A 212 2.66 -7.48 -22.36
C ASP A 212 4.11 -7.02 -22.19
N TYR A 213 4.92 -7.83 -21.54
CA TYR A 213 6.36 -7.63 -21.44
C TYR A 213 7.09 -8.15 -22.68
N ALA A 214 7.62 -7.22 -23.47
CA ALA A 214 8.52 -7.55 -24.56
C ALA A 214 9.96 -7.69 -24.02
N VAL A 215 10.57 -8.85 -24.28
CA VAL A 215 11.95 -9.15 -23.86
C VAL A 215 12.89 -9.25 -25.07
N PRO A 216 14.21 -8.99 -24.89
CA PRO A 216 15.19 -9.16 -25.95
C PRO A 216 15.21 -10.59 -26.50
N ALA A 217 15.42 -10.72 -27.82
CA ALA A 217 15.57 -12.02 -28.46
C ALA A 217 16.84 -12.75 -27.99
N GLY A 218 16.81 -14.08 -27.96
CA GLY A 218 17.99 -14.92 -27.73
C GLY A 218 18.24 -15.33 -26.26
N GLY A 219 17.30 -15.07 -25.35
CA GLY A 219 17.34 -15.56 -23.96
C GLY A 219 16.56 -16.86 -23.75
N TRP A 220 16.65 -17.42 -22.53
CA TRP A 220 15.76 -18.51 -22.11
C TRP A 220 14.31 -18.03 -22.11
N SER A 221 13.40 -18.86 -22.59
CA SER A 221 11.96 -18.67 -22.45
C SER A 221 11.26 -20.01 -22.30
N ALA A 222 10.08 -19.98 -21.70
CA ALA A 222 9.18 -21.12 -21.63
C ALA A 222 7.74 -20.63 -21.75
N THR A 223 6.89 -21.47 -22.35
CA THR A 223 5.46 -21.23 -22.43
C THR A 223 4.74 -22.40 -21.80
N VAL A 224 3.78 -22.11 -20.93
CA VAL A 224 2.94 -23.10 -20.27
C VAL A 224 1.49 -22.76 -20.59
N ASP A 225 0.79 -23.69 -21.21
CA ASP A 225 -0.64 -23.56 -21.48
C ASP A 225 -1.47 -24.01 -20.27
N HIS A 226 -2.69 -23.51 -20.13
CA HIS A 226 -3.65 -23.99 -19.14
C HIS A 226 -3.93 -25.48 -19.33
N GLN A 227 -3.70 -26.26 -18.27
CA GLN A 227 -3.90 -27.71 -18.26
C GLN A 227 -4.70 -28.11 -17.01
N PRO A 228 -6.05 -28.03 -17.06
CA PRO A 228 -6.90 -28.20 -15.89
C PRO A 228 -6.85 -29.61 -15.26
N ARG A 229 -6.21 -30.58 -15.94
CA ARG A 229 -6.09 -31.98 -15.47
C ARG A 229 -4.78 -32.27 -14.73
N LEU A 230 -3.79 -31.38 -14.75
CA LEU A 230 -2.49 -31.60 -14.12
C LEU A 230 -2.40 -31.10 -12.66
N GLY A 231 -3.49 -30.56 -12.13
CA GLY A 231 -3.55 -30.02 -10.78
C GLY A 231 -2.79 -28.70 -10.64
N ASP A 232 -2.89 -28.11 -9.44
CA ASP A 232 -2.51 -26.73 -9.20
C ASP A 232 -1.03 -26.40 -9.42
N ALA A 233 -0.16 -27.40 -9.33
CA ALA A 233 1.29 -27.21 -9.40
C ALA A 233 1.81 -26.88 -10.81
N HIS A 234 1.02 -27.16 -11.85
CA HIS A 234 1.43 -27.03 -13.26
C HIS A 234 0.45 -26.22 -14.10
N ASP A 235 -0.70 -25.87 -13.54
CA ASP A 235 -1.74 -25.15 -14.25
C ASP A 235 -1.56 -23.63 -14.16
N VAL A 236 -2.02 -22.90 -15.18
CA VAL A 236 -1.89 -21.44 -15.32
C VAL A 236 -3.25 -20.76 -15.52
N ALA A 237 -4.29 -21.27 -14.85
CA ALA A 237 -5.63 -20.70 -14.90
C ALA A 237 -5.71 -19.24 -14.42
N THR A 238 -4.71 -18.75 -13.68
CA THR A 238 -4.67 -17.39 -13.14
C THR A 238 -3.26 -16.79 -13.24
N PRO A 239 -3.11 -15.45 -13.26
CA PRO A 239 -1.80 -14.79 -13.27
C PRO A 239 -0.93 -15.17 -12.06
N GLN A 240 -1.52 -15.35 -10.87
CA GLN A 240 -0.78 -15.78 -9.67
C GLN A 240 -0.12 -17.15 -9.85
N ARG A 241 -0.76 -18.05 -10.60
CA ARG A 241 -0.18 -19.36 -10.91
C ARG A 241 0.98 -19.25 -11.90
N CYS A 242 0.85 -18.40 -12.93
CA CYS A 242 1.95 -18.10 -13.84
C CYS A 242 3.16 -17.51 -13.08
N CYS A 243 2.90 -16.53 -12.22
CA CYS A 243 3.88 -15.98 -11.30
C CYS A 243 4.54 -17.05 -10.42
N ARG A 244 3.77 -17.96 -9.82
CA ARG A 244 4.32 -19.06 -8.99
C ARG A 244 5.26 -19.97 -9.77
N LEU A 245 4.90 -20.31 -11.01
CA LEU A 245 5.79 -21.09 -11.90
C LEU A 245 7.08 -20.32 -12.19
N CYS A 246 6.99 -19.03 -12.50
CA CYS A 246 8.16 -18.20 -12.72
C CYS A 246 9.04 -18.09 -11.47
N GLN A 247 8.44 -17.96 -10.27
CA GLN A 247 9.20 -17.88 -9.01
C GLN A 247 9.97 -19.17 -8.69
N ARG A 248 9.47 -20.33 -9.11
CA ARG A 248 10.16 -21.63 -8.95
C ARG A 248 11.27 -21.85 -9.98
N GLU A 249 11.14 -21.24 -11.16
CA GLU A 249 12.12 -21.39 -12.22
C GLU A 249 13.25 -20.36 -12.05
N ALA A 250 14.42 -20.84 -11.63
CA ALA A 250 15.58 -19.99 -11.34
C ALA A 250 16.01 -19.09 -12.52
N LYS A 251 15.75 -19.52 -13.76
CA LYS A 251 16.03 -18.73 -14.96
C LYS A 251 15.03 -17.61 -15.17
N CYS A 252 13.81 -17.73 -14.67
CA CYS A 252 12.76 -16.74 -14.92
C CYS A 252 13.08 -15.40 -14.25
N LYS A 253 12.96 -14.33 -15.03
CA LYS A 253 13.14 -12.94 -14.59
C LYS A 253 11.91 -12.09 -14.89
N SER A 254 11.04 -12.53 -15.79
CA SER A 254 9.77 -11.87 -16.04
C SER A 254 8.77 -12.85 -16.64
N TRP A 255 7.48 -12.52 -16.55
CA TRP A 255 6.42 -13.36 -17.07
C TRP A 255 5.24 -12.52 -17.59
N THR A 256 4.51 -13.06 -18.55
CA THR A 256 3.24 -12.54 -19.03
C THR A 256 2.21 -13.65 -19.03
N TRP A 257 1.03 -13.37 -18.48
CA TRP A 257 -0.16 -14.21 -18.54
C TRP A 257 -1.21 -13.56 -19.44
N ALA A 258 -1.87 -14.34 -20.29
CA ALA A 258 -2.99 -13.87 -21.12
C ALA A 258 -4.31 -14.48 -20.63
N ASP A 259 -5.42 -13.74 -20.67
CA ASP A 259 -6.74 -14.21 -20.26
C ASP A 259 -7.47 -15.03 -21.33
N ASP A 260 -7.30 -14.69 -22.61
CA ASP A 260 -7.82 -15.44 -23.74
C ASP A 260 -6.95 -16.68 -24.04
N GLY A 261 -7.50 -17.86 -23.75
CA GLY A 261 -6.77 -19.12 -23.79
C GLY A 261 -5.60 -19.12 -22.78
N PRO A 262 -5.88 -19.24 -21.46
CA PRO A 262 -4.91 -18.89 -20.44
C PRO A 262 -3.54 -19.54 -20.64
N GLN A 263 -2.53 -18.69 -20.82
CA GLN A 263 -1.18 -19.08 -21.15
C GLN A 263 -0.19 -18.23 -20.37
N CYS A 264 0.83 -18.88 -19.83
CA CYS A 264 1.95 -18.25 -19.14
C CYS A 264 3.19 -18.27 -20.01
N ARG A 265 3.69 -17.10 -20.38
CA ARG A 265 4.98 -16.91 -21.05
C ARG A 265 5.99 -16.43 -20.02
N MET A 266 7.06 -17.20 -19.83
CA MET A 266 8.13 -16.91 -18.88
C MET A 266 9.41 -16.62 -19.64
N HIS A 267 10.17 -15.63 -19.17
CA HIS A 267 11.35 -15.13 -19.85
C HIS A 267 12.54 -15.02 -18.89
N GLY A 268 13.73 -15.30 -19.42
CA GLY A 268 14.98 -15.27 -18.68
C GLY A 268 15.65 -13.90 -18.59
N ALA A 269 14.94 -12.86 -19.02
CA ALA A 269 15.37 -11.47 -18.98
C ALA A 269 14.24 -10.59 -18.40
N PRO A 270 14.58 -9.48 -17.74
CA PRO A 270 13.62 -8.42 -17.44
C PRO A 270 13.00 -7.84 -18.72
N PRO A 271 11.82 -7.20 -18.65
CA PRO A 271 11.21 -6.56 -19.81
C PRO A 271 12.12 -5.46 -20.37
N ALA A 272 12.36 -5.48 -21.68
CA ALA A 272 12.97 -4.37 -22.40
C ALA A 272 11.95 -3.29 -22.74
N GLU A 273 10.70 -3.70 -22.98
CA GLU A 273 9.58 -2.81 -23.26
C GLU A 273 8.30 -3.36 -22.60
N LYS A 274 7.40 -2.45 -22.25
CA LYS A 274 6.05 -2.77 -21.73
C LYS A 274 5.01 -2.27 -22.72
N VAL A 275 4.29 -3.18 -23.36
CA VAL A 275 3.28 -2.88 -24.38
C VAL A 275 1.91 -2.95 -23.75
N LYS A 276 1.07 -1.93 -23.97
CA LYS A 276 -0.33 -1.98 -23.51
C LYS A 276 -1.12 -2.99 -24.32
N THR A 277 -1.60 -4.02 -23.64
CA THR A 277 -2.30 -5.15 -24.26
C THR A 277 -3.42 -5.58 -23.31
N PRO A 278 -4.68 -5.14 -23.56
CA PRO A 278 -5.81 -5.51 -22.72
C PRO A 278 -5.94 -7.03 -22.55
N GLY A 279 -6.23 -7.48 -21.33
CA GLY A 279 -6.36 -8.91 -21.00
C GLY A 279 -5.04 -9.61 -20.67
N PHE A 280 -3.90 -8.92 -20.84
CA PHE A 280 -2.60 -9.46 -20.46
C PHE A 280 -2.22 -8.94 -19.08
N ILE A 281 -1.66 -9.80 -18.24
CA ILE A 281 -1.12 -9.44 -16.93
C ILE A 281 0.33 -9.86 -16.92
N SER A 282 1.22 -8.89 -16.76
CA SER A 282 2.67 -9.15 -16.71
C SER A 282 3.22 -8.91 -15.32
N GLY A 283 4.36 -9.51 -15.03
CA GLY A 283 4.98 -9.34 -13.73
C GLY A 283 6.40 -9.83 -13.61
N LEU A 284 6.94 -9.60 -12.42
CA LEU A 284 8.28 -10.00 -12.03
C LEU A 284 8.19 -10.98 -10.85
N PRO A 285 9.03 -12.04 -10.81
CA PRO A 285 9.17 -12.85 -9.60
C PRO A 285 9.75 -12.00 -8.47
N ALA A 286 9.47 -12.34 -7.20
CA ALA A 286 9.82 -11.50 -6.05
C ALA A 286 11.31 -11.10 -6.00
N ALA A 287 12.21 -12.03 -6.28
CA ALA A 287 13.65 -11.74 -6.31
C ALA A 287 14.03 -10.68 -7.36
N GLN A 288 13.43 -10.74 -8.56
CA GLN A 288 13.67 -9.73 -9.60
C GLN A 288 13.04 -8.39 -9.22
N ALA A 289 11.81 -8.40 -8.73
CA ALA A 289 11.11 -7.18 -8.32
C ALA A 289 11.84 -6.46 -7.17
N ALA A 290 12.37 -7.21 -6.20
CA ALA A 290 13.21 -6.68 -5.13
C ALA A 290 14.51 -6.06 -5.66
N ALA A 291 15.18 -6.73 -6.62
CA ALA A 291 16.38 -6.21 -7.26
C ALA A 291 16.10 -4.89 -8.01
N GLU A 292 14.99 -4.82 -8.75
CA GLU A 292 14.59 -3.60 -9.47
C GLU A 292 14.20 -2.48 -8.51
N ALA A 293 13.45 -2.78 -7.44
CA ALA A 293 13.10 -1.80 -6.41
C ALA A 293 14.36 -1.23 -5.73
N SER A 294 15.34 -2.08 -5.44
CA SER A 294 16.64 -1.70 -4.86
C SER A 294 17.43 -0.80 -5.80
N ALA A 295 17.54 -1.18 -7.08
CA ALA A 295 18.24 -0.39 -8.10
C ALA A 295 17.58 0.98 -8.33
N ALA A 296 16.24 1.03 -8.35
CA ALA A 296 15.50 2.29 -8.44
C ALA A 296 15.77 3.22 -7.25
N THR A 297 16.00 2.67 -6.05
CA THR A 297 16.34 3.44 -4.85
C THR A 297 17.72 4.10 -4.98
N VAL A 298 18.73 3.37 -5.44
CA VAL A 298 20.08 3.92 -5.64
C VAL A 298 20.06 5.08 -6.65
N ASN A 299 19.36 4.91 -7.78
CA ASN A 299 19.30 5.93 -8.83
C ASN A 299 18.56 7.21 -8.39
N ALA A 300 17.50 7.07 -7.58
CA ALA A 300 16.72 8.22 -7.08
C ALA A 300 17.49 9.08 -6.06
N ILE A 301 18.40 8.49 -5.29
CA ILE A 301 19.26 9.23 -4.35
C ILE A 301 20.27 10.10 -5.13
N SER A 302 20.81 9.60 -6.24
CA SER A 302 21.79 10.33 -7.06
C SER A 302 21.21 11.57 -7.77
N SER A 303 19.92 11.59 -8.11
CA SER A 303 19.30 12.68 -8.88
C SER A 303 18.85 13.88 -8.04
N LEU A 304 18.71 13.72 -6.72
CA LEU A 304 18.23 14.77 -5.82
C LEU A 304 19.18 15.91 -5.56
N VAL A 305 20.46 15.70 -5.81
CA VAL A 305 21.52 16.66 -5.45
C VAL A 305 21.48 17.91 -6.37
N ALA A 306 20.50 18.03 -7.27
CA ALA A 306 20.61 18.86 -8.47
C ALA A 306 19.55 19.98 -8.71
N SER A 307 18.50 20.27 -7.92
CA SER A 307 17.51 21.34 -8.32
C SER A 307 16.66 22.05 -7.22
N PRO A 308 16.31 23.36 -7.37
CA PRO A 308 15.43 24.15 -6.46
C PRO A 308 13.99 24.44 -7.00
N VAL A 309 13.01 24.76 -6.13
CA VAL A 309 11.54 24.82 -6.43
C VAL A 309 10.85 26.16 -6.02
N GLY A 310 9.84 26.62 -6.79
CA GLY A 310 9.01 27.84 -6.57
C GLY A 310 7.48 27.61 -6.44
N THR A 311 6.73 28.63 -5.98
CA THR A 311 5.42 28.52 -5.28
C THR A 311 4.22 29.31 -5.87
N GLY A 312 2.97 28.87 -5.61
CA GLY A 312 1.72 29.68 -5.63
C GLY A 312 0.54 28.88 -5.01
N VAL A 313 -0.54 29.48 -4.47
CA VAL A 313 -1.66 28.81 -3.73
C VAL A 313 -3.02 29.52 -3.96
N THR A 314 -4.18 28.83 -3.88
CA THR A 314 -5.54 29.41 -3.66
C THR A 314 -6.53 28.36 -3.07
N THR A 315 -7.54 28.78 -2.28
CA THR A 315 -8.38 28.00 -1.31
C THR A 315 -9.91 28.14 -1.52
N VAL A 316 -10.74 27.14 -1.13
CA VAL A 316 -12.21 27.26 -0.80
C VAL A 316 -12.65 26.17 0.21
N ALA A 317 -13.73 26.39 1.01
CA ALA A 317 -14.21 25.60 2.16
C ALA A 317 -15.67 25.09 2.04
N HIS A 318 -16.11 24.08 2.85
CA HIS A 318 -17.48 23.89 3.40
C HIS A 318 -17.63 22.69 4.40
N THR A 319 -18.84 22.52 4.97
CA THR A 319 -19.22 22.22 6.39
C THR A 319 -19.93 20.88 6.71
N ALA A 320 -19.70 20.39 7.96
CA ALA A 320 -20.53 19.72 9.02
C ALA A 320 -21.43 18.45 8.84
N ARG A 321 -21.51 17.64 9.94
CA ARG A 321 -21.85 16.19 10.13
C ARG A 321 -23.22 15.87 10.77
N SER A 322 -23.60 14.58 10.75
CA SER A 322 -24.72 13.88 11.45
C SER A 322 -24.26 12.83 12.51
N ALA A 323 -25.21 12.21 13.26
CA ALA A 323 -25.09 11.50 14.56
C ALA A 323 -24.75 9.98 14.52
N PRO A 324 -24.31 9.33 15.64
CA PRO A 324 -23.67 8.00 15.64
C PRO A 324 -24.61 6.78 15.83
N SER A 325 -24.20 5.63 15.28
CA SER A 325 -24.90 4.34 15.21
C SER A 325 -24.43 3.29 16.24
N ALA A 326 -25.13 2.15 16.31
CA ALA A 326 -24.89 1.02 17.22
C ALA A 326 -23.53 0.30 17.04
N ALA A 327 -22.78 0.57 15.97
CA ALA A 327 -21.46 -0.01 15.70
C ALA A 327 -20.33 0.62 16.53
N ALA A 328 -20.67 1.45 17.53
CA ALA A 328 -19.73 2.35 18.16
C ALA A 328 -18.67 1.65 19.04
N CYS A 329 -17.38 1.96 18.84
CA CYS A 329 -16.28 1.45 19.68
C CYS A 329 -16.45 1.77 21.17
N SER A 330 -17.16 2.86 21.48
CA SER A 330 -17.49 3.24 22.86
C SER A 330 -18.45 2.27 23.55
N MET A 331 -19.14 1.41 22.79
CA MET A 331 -20.05 0.39 23.30
C MET A 331 -19.35 -0.97 23.56
N ALA A 332 -18.11 -1.16 23.10
CA ALA A 332 -17.33 -2.38 23.30
C ALA A 332 -16.38 -2.24 24.52
N PRO A 333 -16.53 -3.01 25.63
CA PRO A 333 -15.81 -2.76 26.88
C PRO A 333 -14.28 -2.72 26.77
N LYS A 334 -13.66 -3.60 25.97
CA LYS A 334 -12.20 -3.59 25.77
C LYS A 334 -11.76 -2.37 24.94
N CYS A 335 -12.52 -1.94 23.92
CA CYS A 335 -12.22 -0.72 23.18
C CYS A 335 -12.50 0.55 23.99
N ALA A 336 -13.51 0.53 24.86
CA ALA A 336 -13.83 1.60 25.81
C ALA A 336 -12.74 1.76 26.87
N ALA A 337 -12.17 0.66 27.36
CA ALA A 337 -11.01 0.68 28.26
C ALA A 337 -9.78 1.33 27.61
N LEU A 338 -9.62 1.18 26.29
CA LEU A 338 -8.61 1.87 25.48
C LEU A 338 -9.00 3.30 25.09
N ARG A 339 -10.17 3.78 25.53
CA ARG A 339 -10.76 5.10 25.24
C ARG A 339 -10.89 5.39 23.74
N LEU A 340 -11.19 4.34 22.96
CA LEU A 340 -11.39 4.43 21.51
C LEU A 340 -12.82 4.86 21.19
N THR A 341 -12.98 5.77 20.23
CA THR A 341 -14.27 6.16 19.65
C THR A 341 -14.30 5.79 18.16
N GLY A 342 -15.49 5.64 17.59
CA GLY A 342 -15.66 5.29 16.17
C GLY A 342 -16.76 4.28 15.98
N GLU A 343 -16.97 3.77 14.77
CA GLU A 343 -17.97 2.74 14.47
C GLU A 343 -17.26 1.52 13.85
N CYS A 344 -16.50 0.80 14.69
CA CYS A 344 -15.60 -0.28 14.25
C CYS A 344 -15.86 -1.63 14.95
N CYS A 345 -16.98 -1.83 15.65
CA CYS A 345 -17.21 -3.02 16.48
C CYS A 345 -18.59 -3.68 16.36
N PRO A 346 -18.72 -4.71 15.51
CA PRO A 346 -18.18 -4.80 14.15
C PRO A 346 -18.86 -3.78 13.23
N ASN A 347 -18.22 -3.42 12.12
CA ASN A 347 -18.89 -2.59 11.11
C ASN A 347 -19.78 -3.45 10.18
N ALA A 348 -20.55 -2.80 9.29
CA ALA A 348 -21.46 -3.49 8.36
C ALA A 348 -20.74 -4.43 7.36
N ALA A 349 -19.43 -4.26 7.17
CA ALA A 349 -18.59 -5.12 6.35
C ALA A 349 -17.90 -6.24 7.16
N GLY A 350 -18.26 -6.42 8.42
CA GLY A 350 -17.70 -7.47 9.30
C GLY A 350 -16.32 -7.16 9.88
N VAL A 351 -15.77 -5.96 9.64
CA VAL A 351 -14.46 -5.58 10.18
C VAL A 351 -14.58 -5.19 11.65
N ARG A 352 -13.64 -5.69 12.44
CA ARG A 352 -13.56 -5.50 13.88
C ARG A 352 -12.14 -5.17 14.32
N LEU A 353 -12.00 -4.27 15.28
CA LEU A 353 -10.73 -4.13 16.02
C LEU A 353 -10.54 -5.36 16.92
N GLY A 354 -9.30 -5.72 17.24
CA GLY A 354 -9.01 -6.83 18.19
C GLY A 354 -9.57 -6.62 19.60
N CYS A 355 -9.99 -5.39 19.94
CA CYS A 355 -10.70 -5.06 21.18
C CYS A 355 -12.23 -5.18 21.07
N CYS A 356 -12.79 -5.46 19.89
CA CYS A 356 -14.23 -5.68 19.74
C CYS A 356 -14.59 -7.11 20.20
N PRO A 357 -15.82 -7.34 20.70
CA PRO A 357 -16.29 -8.67 21.10
C PRO A 357 -16.36 -9.68 19.95
#